data_AF-A0A517VB81-F1
#
_entry.id   AF-A0A517VB81-F1
#
_cell.length_a   1.000
_cell.length_b   1.000
_cell.length_c   1.000
_cell.angle_alpha   90.00
_cell.angle_beta   90.00
_cell.angle_gamma   90.00
#
_symmetry.space_group_name_H-M   'P 1'
#
loop_
_entity.id
_entity.type
_entity.pdbx_description
1 polymer ?
#
loop_
_entity_poly.entity_id
_entity_poly.type
_entity_poly.pdbx_seq_one_letter_code
_entity_poly.pdbx_strand_id
1 'polypeptide(L)'
;MVENEQEFRDTIKILLQSDDGIAIESEGTVYIRSLEGCQIVAGILGDAGGISYEKEFAENIDVAIEYFCAERNLRNHGSVS
;
A
#
# COMPACT_ATOMS: atom_id res chain seq x y z
N MET A 1 -20.70 -1.27 3.34
CA MET A 1 -19.89 -2.02 4.32
C MET A 1 -18.66 -1.17 4.55
N VAL A 2 -18.54 -0.53 5.71
CA VAL A 2 -17.29 0.15 6.05
C VAL A 2 -16.37 -0.97 6.51
N GLU A 3 -15.52 -1.48 5.61
CA GLU A 3 -14.35 -2.23 6.07
C GLU A 3 -13.67 -1.36 7.12
N ASN A 4 -13.60 -1.87 8.34
CA ASN A 4 -13.08 -1.13 9.47
C ASN A 4 -11.63 -0.77 9.13
N GLU A 5 -11.30 0.52 9.00
CA GLU A 5 -9.96 0.96 8.55
C GLU A 5 -8.84 0.29 9.37
N GLN A 6 -9.12 0.03 10.64
CA GLN A 6 -8.25 -0.71 11.54
C GLN A 6 -8.01 -2.16 11.09
N GLU A 7 -9.05 -2.91 10.73
CA GLU A 7 -8.91 -4.29 10.23
C GLU A 7 -8.11 -4.33 8.92
N PHE A 8 -8.29 -3.33 8.06
CA PHE A 8 -7.50 -3.18 6.83
C PHE A 8 -6.01 -2.94 7.14
N ARG A 9 -5.70 -2.02 8.06
CA ARG A 9 -4.33 -1.75 8.52
C ARG A 9 -3.68 -3.01 9.12
N ASP A 10 -4.39 -3.72 9.98
CA ASP A 10 -3.90 -4.94 10.62
C ASP A 10 -3.63 -6.05 9.58
N THR A 11 -4.48 -6.19 8.57
CA THR A 11 -4.28 -7.14 7.47
C THR A 11 -2.99 -6.83 6.69
N ILE A 12 -2.77 -5.56 6.33
CA ILE A 12 -1.56 -5.15 5.60
C ILE A 12 -0.32 -5.37 6.46
N LYS A 13 -0.40 -5.05 7.75
CA LYS A 13 0.71 -5.24 8.70
C LYS A 13 1.14 -6.71 8.76
N ILE A 14 0.18 -7.63 8.85
CA ILE A 14 0.45 -9.07 8.84
C ILE A 14 1.11 -9.50 7.53
N LEU A 15 0.63 -8.99 6.39
CA LEU A 15 1.23 -9.29 5.09
C LEU A 15 2.68 -8.83 5.03
N LEU A 16 2.98 -7.58 5.39
CA LEU A 16 4.33 -7.00 5.32
C LEU A 16 5.32 -7.59 6.33
N GLN A 17 4.83 -8.28 7.36
CA GLN A 17 5.69 -9.08 8.26
C GLN A 17 6.16 -10.38 7.63
N SER A 18 5.60 -10.81 6.50
CA SER A 18 6.17 -11.88 5.69
C SER A 18 7.19 -11.31 4.70
N ASP A 19 8.33 -12.01 4.51
CA ASP A 19 9.44 -11.55 3.66
C ASP A 19 9.00 -11.18 2.22
N ASP A 20 7.91 -11.78 1.71
CA ASP A 20 7.37 -11.55 0.36
C ASP A 20 5.94 -10.98 0.37
N GLY A 21 5.55 -10.31 1.44
CA GLY A 21 4.22 -9.75 1.59
C GLY A 21 3.92 -8.65 0.57
N ILE A 22 2.82 -8.80 -0.18
CA ILE A 22 2.30 -7.74 -1.06
C ILE A 22 0.82 -7.52 -0.75
N ALA A 23 0.44 -6.27 -0.52
CA ALA A 23 -0.94 -5.83 -0.48
C ALA A 23 -1.21 -4.89 -1.65
N ILE A 24 -2.28 -5.17 -2.41
CA ILE A 24 -2.72 -4.40 -3.57
C ILE A 24 -4.22 -4.16 -3.41
N GLU A 25 -4.68 -2.93 -3.64
CA GLU A 25 -6.12 -2.66 -3.71
C GLU A 25 -6.72 -3.34 -4.96
N SER A 26 -7.95 -3.83 -4.90
CA SER A 26 -8.62 -4.59 -5.97
C SER A 26 -8.71 -3.89 -7.32
N GLU A 27 -8.61 -2.54 -7.35
CA GLU A 27 -8.55 -1.75 -8.58
C GLU A 27 -7.11 -1.41 -9.01
N GLY A 28 -6.11 -2.02 -8.36
CA GLY A 28 -4.72 -2.00 -8.78
C GLY A 28 -4.11 -0.62 -8.90
N THR A 29 -4.59 0.37 -8.14
CA THR A 29 -4.06 1.75 -8.23
C THR A 29 -2.94 1.98 -7.23
N VAL A 30 -3.04 1.42 -6.03
CA VAL A 30 -2.02 1.55 -4.97
C VAL A 30 -1.61 0.16 -4.51
N TYR A 31 -0.31 -0.01 -4.23
CA TYR A 31 0.22 -1.22 -3.61
C TYR A 31 1.26 -0.89 -2.54
N ILE A 32 1.54 -1.87 -1.69
CA ILE A 32 2.65 -1.89 -0.75
C ILE A 32 3.23 -3.28 -0.68
N ARG A 33 4.56 -3.40 -0.66
CA ARG A 33 5.27 -4.68 -0.57
C ARG A 33 6.47 -4.61 0.35
N SER A 34 6.73 -5.73 1.03
CA SER A 34 8.00 -6.01 1.67
C SER A 34 9.01 -6.50 0.63
N LEU A 35 10.29 -6.21 0.88
CA LEU A 35 11.45 -6.64 0.10
C LEU A 35 12.45 -7.30 1.05
N GLU A 36 13.30 -8.14 0.48
CA GLU A 36 14.43 -8.73 1.19
C GLU A 36 15.29 -7.65 1.88
N GLY A 37 15.68 -7.91 3.13
CA GLY A 37 16.48 -6.97 3.93
C GLY A 37 15.65 -5.94 4.69
N CYS A 38 14.39 -6.25 5.02
CA CYS A 38 13.49 -5.40 5.80
C CYS A 38 13.21 -4.04 5.14
N GLN A 39 13.11 -4.01 3.82
CA GLN A 39 12.75 -2.80 3.09
C GLN A 39 11.30 -2.87 2.67
N ILE A 40 10.57 -1.78 2.84
CA ILE A 40 9.16 -1.69 2.45
C ILE A 40 9.03 -0.60 1.40
N VAL A 41 8.33 -0.92 0.33
CA VAL A 41 8.03 0.03 -0.74
C VAL A 41 6.53 0.10 -0.95
N ALA A 42 6.02 1.32 -1.11
CA ALA A 42 4.66 1.54 -1.53
C ALA A 42 4.65 2.39 -2.80
N GLY A 43 3.68 2.13 -3.66
CA GLY A 43 3.69 2.68 -4.99
C GLY A 43 2.34 2.70 -5.66
N ILE A 44 2.35 3.26 -6.86
CA ILE A 44 1.19 3.40 -7.72
C ILE A 44 1.42 2.58 -8.97
N LEU A 45 0.50 1.65 -9.20
CA LEU A 45 0.42 0.87 -10.43
C LEU A 45 -0.31 1.74 -11.47
N GLY A 46 0.33 1.94 -12.62
CA GLY A 46 -0.28 2.61 -13.76
C GLY A 46 -1.18 1.66 -14.55
N ASP A 47 -2.00 2.20 -15.44
CA ASP A 47 -3.03 1.48 -16.20
C ASP A 47 -2.49 0.30 -17.05
N ALA A 48 -1.19 0.31 -17.35
CA ALA A 48 -0.51 -0.76 -18.09
C ALA A 48 0.08 -1.87 -17.20
N GLY A 49 -0.19 -1.85 -15.89
CA GLY A 49 0.45 -2.73 -14.90
C GLY A 49 1.91 -2.38 -14.60
N GLY A 50 2.41 -1.27 -15.16
CA GLY A 50 3.73 -0.74 -14.87
C GLY A 50 3.70 0.12 -13.60
N ILE A 51 4.71 -0.05 -12.76
CA ILE A 51 4.90 0.78 -11.58
C ILE A 51 5.25 2.20 -12.04
N SER A 52 4.36 3.16 -11.78
CA SER A 52 4.55 4.55 -12.17
C SER A 52 5.33 5.36 -11.13
N TYR A 53 5.28 4.92 -9.87
CA TYR A 53 5.94 5.57 -8.74
C TYR A 53 6.15 4.58 -7.60
N GLU A 54 7.34 4.59 -6.98
CA GLU A 54 7.64 3.90 -5.72
C GLU A 54 8.25 4.87 -4.72
N LYS A 55 7.92 4.63 -3.45
CA LYS A 55 8.53 5.28 -2.30
C LYS A 55 9.01 4.23 -1.32
N GLU A 56 10.25 4.36 -0.89
CA GLU A 56 10.90 3.46 0.07
C GLU A 56 10.70 3.95 1.51
N PHE A 57 10.44 3.02 2.41
CA PHE A 57 10.16 3.27 3.84
C PHE A 57 11.11 2.53 4.79
N ALA A 58 12.17 1.90 4.25
CA ALA A 58 13.04 1.00 5.02
C ALA A 58 12.19 -0.02 5.81
N GLU A 59 12.52 -0.29 7.08
CA GLU A 59 11.80 -1.25 7.94
C GLU A 59 10.55 -0.68 8.65
N ASN A 60 10.17 0.57 8.34
CA ASN A 60 9.07 1.23 9.06
C ASN A 60 7.70 0.88 8.47
N ILE A 61 7.17 -0.27 8.89
CA ILE A 61 5.86 -0.79 8.47
C ILE A 61 4.74 0.22 8.70
N ASP A 62 4.70 0.88 9.86
CA ASP A 62 3.60 1.75 10.21
C ASP A 62 3.54 2.99 9.30
N VAL A 63 4.68 3.60 8.97
CA VAL A 63 4.74 4.73 8.03
C VAL A 63 4.34 4.31 6.61
N ALA A 64 4.76 3.12 6.19
CA ALA A 64 4.41 2.61 4.87
C ALA A 64 2.90 2.35 4.74
N ILE A 65 2.27 1.78 5.79
CA ILE A 65 0.81 1.60 5.87
C ILE A 65 0.10 2.96 5.85
N GLU A 66 0.56 3.95 6.62
CA GLU A 66 -0.04 5.28 6.61
C GLU A 66 -0.01 5.92 5.23
N TYR A 67 1.12 5.80 4.52
CA TYR A 67 1.25 6.29 3.15
C TYR A 67 0.27 5.55 2.22
N PHE A 68 0.22 4.23 2.28
CA PHE A 68 -0.69 3.42 1.48
C PHE A 68 -2.16 3.79 1.72
N CYS A 69 -2.58 3.95 2.98
CA CYS A 69 -3.93 4.41 3.33
C CYS A 69 -4.21 5.84 2.84
N ALA A 70 -3.23 6.75 2.93
CA ALA A 70 -3.37 8.12 2.46
C ALA A 70 -3.55 8.18 0.93
N GLU A 71 -2.71 7.46 0.17
CA GLU A 71 -2.82 7.37 -1.29
C GLU A 71 -4.16 6.74 -1.72
N ARG A 72 -4.57 5.66 -1.05
CA ARG A 72 -5.90 5.04 -1.26
C ARG A 72 -7.02 6.05 -1.05
N ASN A 73 -7.00 6.79 0.06
CA ASN A 73 -8.03 7.78 0.36
C ASN A 73 -8.01 8.94 -0.65
N LEU A 74 -6.83 9.42 -1.06
CA LEU A 74 -6.69 10.44 -2.09
C LEU A 74 -7.25 9.97 -3.44
N ARG A 75 -7.08 8.70 -3.82
CA ARG A 75 -7.62 8.17 -5.08
C ARG A 75 -9.13 7.93 -5.01
N ASN A 76 -9.61 7.38 -3.90
CA ASN A 76 -11.03 7.05 -3.70
C ASN A 76 -11.90 8.29 -3.47
N HIS A 77 -11.38 9.33 -2.81
CA HIS A 77 -12.10 10.59 -2.56
C HIS A 77 -11.65 11.75 -3.46
N GLY A 78 -10.56 11.60 -4.20
CA GLY A 78 -10.04 12.59 -5.15
C GLY A 78 -10.63 12.50 -6.56
N SER A 79 -11.70 11.72 -6.77
CA SER A 79 -12.62 11.97 -7.90
C SER A 79 -13.45 13.23 -7.63
N VAL A 80 -12.78 14.38 -7.56
CA VAL A 80 -13.38 15.67 -7.83
C VAL A 80 -12.36 16.48 -8.65
N SER A 81 -12.40 16.30 -9.95
CA SER A 81 -12.01 17.32 -10.92
C SER A 81 -13.07 17.34 -12.01
#